data_AF-A0A7C7GTX8-F1
#
_entry.id   AF-A0A7C7GTX8-F1
#
_cell.length_a   1.000
_cell.length_b   1.000
_cell.length_c   1.000
_cell.angle_alpha   90.00
_cell.angle_beta   90.00
_cell.angle_gamma   90.00
#
_symmetry.space_group_name_H-M   'P 1'
#
loop_
_entity.id
_entity.type
_entity.pdbx_description
1 polymer ?
#
loop_
_entity_poly.entity_id
_entity_poly.type
_entity_poly.pdbx_seq_one_letter_code
_entity_poly.pdbx_strand_id
1 'polypeptide(L)'
;MSEPKGFISWANAGPRKIYQGVHVAPDRVKVYYNLNLECLSVIDAETNLLYCHAHRVELKDASFRVQEAGRQRVLREKRKNVHAYIVGNFHDIGERHAACVCKGYDNCEDCCPESMPIFEGATYNPYKYKTFVNDVSKSPIHKSEHVVVRDRTAIGYMFNIFYIPEPKPKPWFGGRKRAKLLELT
;
A
#
# COMPACT_ATOMS: atom_id res chain seq x y z
N MET A 1 -21.18 14.22 -1.68
CA MET A 1 -20.40 14.63 -2.87
C MET A 1 -20.75 13.64 -3.98
N SER A 2 -21.06 14.11 -5.19
CA SER A 2 -21.29 13.19 -6.32
C SER A 2 -19.96 12.67 -6.84
N GLU A 3 -19.92 11.42 -7.26
CA GLU A 3 -18.72 10.81 -7.85
C GLU A 3 -18.32 11.53 -9.15
N PRO A 4 -17.02 11.65 -9.45
CA PRO A 4 -16.55 12.30 -10.68
C PRO A 4 -16.86 11.46 -11.92
N LYS A 5 -16.95 12.12 -13.08
CA LYS A 5 -17.24 11.46 -14.37
C LYS A 5 -16.22 10.36 -14.70
N GLY A 6 -16.70 9.17 -15.02
CA GLY A 6 -15.86 7.99 -15.31
C GLY A 6 -15.44 7.21 -14.07
N PHE A 7 -15.90 7.60 -12.88
CA PHE A 7 -15.76 6.79 -11.68
C PHE A 7 -16.52 5.48 -11.83
N ILE A 8 -15.79 4.37 -11.76
CA ILE A 8 -16.31 3.01 -11.70
C ILE A 8 -16.14 2.59 -10.24
N SER A 9 -17.19 2.74 -9.43
CA SER A 9 -17.23 2.14 -8.10
C SER A 9 -16.93 0.65 -8.20
N TRP A 10 -16.28 0.07 -7.19
CA TRP A 10 -16.07 -1.38 -7.12
C TRP A 10 -17.40 -2.15 -7.24
N ALA A 11 -18.52 -1.59 -6.74
CA ALA A 11 -19.85 -2.17 -6.85
C ALA A 11 -20.34 -2.27 -8.31
N ASN A 12 -19.79 -1.42 -9.18
CA ASN A 12 -20.06 -1.37 -10.62
C ASN A 12 -18.89 -1.91 -11.45
N ALA A 13 -17.87 -2.49 -10.81
CA ALA A 13 -16.71 -3.03 -11.50
C ALA A 13 -17.12 -4.27 -12.29
N GLY A 14 -17.05 -4.18 -13.61
CA GLY A 14 -17.27 -5.33 -14.49
C GLY A 14 -16.22 -6.41 -14.25
N PRO A 15 -16.54 -7.67 -14.57
CA PRO A 15 -15.63 -8.77 -14.31
C PRO A 15 -14.39 -8.72 -15.19
N ARG A 16 -13.25 -9.18 -14.66
CA ARG A 16 -11.97 -9.19 -15.38
C ARG A 16 -11.48 -10.58 -15.73
N LYS A 17 -11.84 -11.57 -14.92
CA LYS A 17 -11.52 -12.98 -15.18
C LYS A 17 -12.77 -13.84 -15.07
N ILE A 18 -12.73 -14.98 -15.74
CA ILE A 18 -13.72 -16.05 -15.57
C ILE A 18 -12.95 -17.24 -14.99
N TYR A 19 -13.28 -17.61 -13.76
CA TYR A 19 -12.75 -18.79 -13.10
C TYR A 19 -13.87 -19.79 -12.90
N GLN A 20 -13.76 -20.95 -13.55
CA GLN A 20 -14.79 -22.01 -13.50
C GLN A 20 -16.21 -21.51 -13.84
N GLY A 21 -16.32 -20.63 -14.84
CA GLY A 21 -17.60 -20.03 -15.24
C GLY A 21 -18.10 -18.90 -14.34
N VAL A 22 -17.38 -18.58 -13.25
CA VAL A 22 -17.70 -17.48 -12.35
C VAL A 22 -16.84 -16.27 -12.70
N HIS A 23 -17.50 -15.13 -12.82
CA HIS A 23 -16.88 -13.83 -12.99
C HIS A 23 -16.19 -13.38 -11.71
N VAL A 24 -14.87 -13.13 -11.77
CA VAL A 24 -14.06 -12.76 -10.61
C VAL A 24 -13.21 -11.52 -10.85
N ALA A 25 -12.81 -10.89 -9.74
CA ALA A 25 -11.87 -9.78 -9.72
C ALA A 25 -10.46 -10.21 -10.16
N PRO A 26 -9.56 -9.26 -10.49
CA PRO A 26 -8.16 -9.58 -10.78
C PRO A 26 -7.43 -10.17 -9.57
N ASP A 27 -6.54 -11.14 -9.79
CA ASP A 27 -5.74 -11.72 -8.69
C ASP A 27 -4.69 -10.73 -8.16
N ARG A 28 -4.10 -9.93 -9.05
CA ARG A 28 -3.00 -9.02 -8.73
C ARG A 28 -3.30 -7.64 -9.31
N VAL A 29 -3.13 -6.60 -8.50
CA VAL A 29 -3.50 -5.23 -8.88
C VAL A 29 -2.39 -4.24 -8.58
N LYS A 30 -2.35 -3.14 -9.33
CA LYS A 30 -1.56 -1.94 -9.05
C LYS A 30 -2.50 -0.87 -8.51
N VAL A 31 -2.18 -0.33 -7.35
CA VAL A 31 -2.97 0.70 -6.67
C VAL A 31 -2.16 1.98 -6.59
N TYR A 32 -2.77 3.09 -7.01
CA TYR A 32 -2.20 4.43 -6.84
C TYR A 32 -3.29 5.45 -6.55
N TYR A 33 -2.90 6.56 -5.93
CA TYR A 33 -3.80 7.68 -5.70
C TYR A 33 -3.95 8.53 -6.96
N ASN A 34 -5.17 8.67 -7.47
CA ASN A 34 -5.48 9.53 -8.59
C ASN A 34 -5.72 10.96 -8.09
N LEU A 35 -4.81 11.88 -8.42
CA LEU A 35 -4.90 13.27 -7.98
C LEU A 35 -6.08 14.03 -8.59
N ASN A 36 -6.60 13.60 -9.75
CA ASN A 36 -7.71 14.28 -10.42
C ASN A 36 -9.08 13.82 -9.91
N LEU A 37 -9.19 12.54 -9.55
CA LEU A 37 -10.43 11.94 -9.05
C LEU A 37 -10.50 11.89 -7.53
N GLU A 38 -9.39 12.21 -6.86
CA GLU A 38 -9.24 12.21 -5.40
C GLU A 38 -9.56 10.87 -4.71
N CYS A 39 -9.39 9.77 -5.44
CA CYS A 39 -9.62 8.41 -4.98
C CYS A 39 -8.48 7.47 -5.41
N LEU A 40 -8.55 6.20 -5.00
CA LEU A 40 -7.64 5.17 -5.47
C LEU A 40 -8.07 4.67 -6.86
N SER A 41 -7.10 4.53 -7.77
CA SER A 41 -7.28 3.76 -9.00
C SER A 41 -6.71 2.36 -8.78
N VAL A 42 -7.52 1.34 -9.04
CA VAL A 42 -7.13 -0.07 -9.00
C VAL A 42 -6.98 -0.56 -10.43
N ILE A 43 -5.76 -0.91 -10.82
CA ILE A 43 -5.42 -1.38 -12.16
C ILE A 43 -5.14 -2.87 -12.10
N ASP A 44 -5.72 -3.64 -13.01
CA ASP A 44 -5.35 -5.03 -13.19
C ASP A 44 -3.87 -5.12 -13.62
N ALA A 45 -3.06 -5.82 -12.83
CA ALA A 45 -1.62 -5.88 -13.07
C ALA A 45 -1.27 -6.70 -14.33
N GLU A 46 -2.15 -7.58 -14.79
CA GLU A 46 -1.97 -8.42 -15.97
C GLU A 46 -2.30 -7.64 -17.25
N THR A 47 -3.50 -7.07 -17.31
CA THR A 47 -3.97 -6.35 -18.52
C THR A 47 -3.52 -4.89 -18.57
N ASN A 48 -3.09 -4.30 -17.45
CA ASN A 48 -2.82 -2.87 -17.28
C ASN A 48 -4.05 -1.96 -17.50
N LEU A 49 -5.26 -2.53 -17.47
CA LEU A 49 -6.50 -1.79 -17.60
C LEU A 49 -7.06 -1.38 -16.23
N LEU A 50 -7.75 -0.24 -16.19
CA LEU A 50 -8.48 0.20 -15.01
C LEU A 50 -9.52 -0.85 -14.63
N TYR A 51 -9.42 -1.41 -13.43
CA TYR A 51 -10.44 -2.29 -12.88
C TYR A 51 -11.58 -1.46 -12.28
N CYS A 52 -11.26 -0.64 -11.28
CA CYS A 52 -12.23 0.22 -10.60
C CYS A 52 -11.53 1.38 -9.85
N HIS A 53 -12.36 2.23 -9.26
CA HIS A 53 -11.98 3.23 -8.29
C HIS A 53 -12.48 2.84 -6.90
N ALA A 54 -11.70 3.21 -5.88
CA ALA A 54 -11.91 2.77 -4.51
C ALA A 54 -11.55 3.84 -3.49
N HIS A 55 -12.15 3.75 -2.30
CA HIS A 55 -11.76 4.54 -1.13
C HIS A 55 -10.76 3.81 -0.23
N ARG A 56 -10.88 2.48 -0.15
CA ARG A 56 -9.98 1.60 0.60
C ARG A 56 -9.62 0.38 -0.24
N VAL A 57 -8.34 -0.02 -0.23
CA VAL A 57 -7.86 -1.25 -0.90
C VAL A 57 -6.88 -1.98 0.01
N GLU A 58 -7.03 -3.30 0.09
CA GLU A 58 -6.19 -4.20 0.85
C GLU A 58 -5.44 -5.15 -0.09
N LEU A 59 -4.13 -5.25 0.13
CA LEU A 59 -3.21 -6.03 -0.70
C LEU A 59 -2.37 -6.97 0.16
N LYS A 60 -2.17 -8.20 -0.33
CA LYS A 60 -1.17 -9.14 0.20
C LYS A 60 0.06 -9.23 -0.70
N ASP A 61 1.19 -9.64 -0.16
CA ASP A 61 2.46 -9.80 -0.90
C ASP A 61 2.82 -8.57 -1.75
N ALA A 62 2.71 -7.41 -1.12
CA ALA A 62 2.79 -6.11 -1.76
C ALA A 62 4.23 -5.69 -2.01
N SER A 63 4.43 -4.97 -3.12
CA SER A 63 5.68 -4.29 -3.47
C SER A 63 5.43 -2.81 -3.73
N PHE A 64 6.24 -1.97 -3.12
CA PHE A 64 6.22 -0.52 -3.27
C PHE A 64 7.10 -0.13 -4.45
N ARG A 65 6.49 0.39 -5.51
CA ARG A 65 7.18 0.66 -6.78
C ARG A 65 7.18 2.14 -7.10
N VAL A 66 8.37 2.66 -7.40
CA VAL A 66 8.57 4.01 -7.96
C VAL A 66 9.31 3.84 -9.27
N GLN A 67 8.70 4.30 -10.36
CA GLN A 67 9.34 4.31 -11.67
C GLN A 67 10.25 5.52 -11.77
N GLU A 68 11.57 5.29 -11.83
CA GLU A 68 12.56 6.38 -11.80
C GLU A 68 12.41 7.32 -13.00
N ALA A 69 12.14 6.81 -14.21
CA ALA A 69 11.89 7.64 -15.38
C ALA A 69 10.69 8.61 -15.17
N GLY A 70 9.62 8.10 -14.57
CA GLY A 70 8.45 8.90 -14.21
C GLY A 70 8.75 9.94 -13.13
N ARG A 71 9.50 9.55 -12.09
CA ARG A 71 9.97 10.45 -11.03
C ARG A 71 10.83 11.58 -11.60
N GLN A 72 11.79 11.26 -12.47
CA GLN A 72 12.65 12.25 -13.13
C GLN A 72 11.85 13.25 -13.97
N ARG A 73 10.77 12.79 -14.60
CA ARG A 73 9.83 13.68 -15.29
C ARG A 73 9.15 14.66 -14.33
N VAL A 74 8.67 14.20 -13.17
CA VAL A 74 8.12 15.08 -12.12
C VAL A 74 9.13 16.12 -11.64
N LEU A 75 10.38 15.72 -11.47
CA LEU A 75 11.44 16.64 -11.01
C LEU A 75 11.76 17.73 -12.03
N ARG A 76 11.81 17.38 -13.32
CA ARG A 76 12.06 18.31 -14.43
C ARG A 76 10.87 19.23 -14.66
N GLU A 77 9.67 18.67 -14.80
CA GLU A 77 8.46 19.41 -15.18
C GLU A 77 7.78 20.10 -13.99
N LYS A 78 8.18 19.78 -12.75
CA LYS A 78 7.54 20.23 -11.50
C LYS A 78 6.04 19.95 -11.44
N ARG A 79 5.57 18.98 -12.24
CA ARG A 79 4.18 18.54 -12.33
C ARG A 79 4.08 17.09 -11.89
N LYS A 80 3.19 16.81 -10.92
CA LYS A 80 2.96 15.46 -10.43
C LYS A 80 2.30 14.61 -11.53
N ASN A 81 2.85 13.42 -11.76
CA ASN A 81 2.28 12.38 -12.60
C ASN A 81 2.20 11.07 -11.79
N VAL A 82 1.44 10.10 -12.30
CA VAL A 82 1.40 8.76 -11.70
C VAL A 82 2.67 8.01 -12.13
N HIS A 83 3.57 7.79 -11.16
CA HIS A 83 4.81 7.02 -11.35
C HIS A 83 5.14 6.15 -10.14
N ALA A 84 4.33 6.24 -9.08
CA ALA A 84 4.46 5.48 -7.86
C ALA A 84 3.15 4.73 -7.60
N TYR A 85 3.25 3.45 -7.30
CA TYR A 85 2.12 2.57 -7.05
C TYR A 85 2.55 1.41 -6.14
N ILE A 86 1.56 0.80 -5.51
CA ILE A 86 1.73 -0.41 -4.71
C ILE A 86 1.12 -1.55 -5.52
N VAL A 87 1.88 -2.63 -5.71
CA VAL A 87 1.42 -3.80 -6.47
C VAL A 87 1.44 -5.04 -5.60
N GLY A 88 0.32 -5.76 -5.54
CA GLY A 88 0.18 -6.94 -4.69
C GLY A 88 -1.01 -7.80 -5.11
N ASN A 89 -1.17 -8.92 -4.42
CA ASN A 89 -2.34 -9.79 -4.56
C ASN A 89 -3.55 -9.05 -4.00
N PHE A 90 -4.62 -8.98 -4.78
CA PHE A 90 -5.82 -8.25 -4.41
C PHE A 90 -6.56 -9.03 -3.32
N HIS A 91 -6.71 -8.43 -2.14
CA HIS A 91 -7.33 -9.11 -1.01
C HIS A 91 -8.74 -8.61 -0.72
N ASP A 92 -8.91 -7.30 -0.61
CA ASP A 92 -10.20 -6.69 -0.28
C ASP A 92 -10.28 -5.24 -0.81
N ILE A 93 -11.51 -4.73 -0.93
CA ILE A 93 -11.83 -3.38 -1.36
C ILE A 93 -13.06 -2.89 -0.61
N GLY A 94 -13.04 -1.62 -0.22
CA GLY A 94 -14.10 -1.07 0.61
C GLY A 94 -14.48 0.35 0.23
N GLU A 95 -15.70 0.69 0.67
CA GLU A 95 -16.16 2.05 0.81
C GLU A 95 -15.38 2.79 1.91
N ARG A 96 -15.65 4.08 2.05
CA ARG A 96 -15.17 4.84 3.20
C ARG A 96 -15.67 4.18 4.48
N HIS A 97 -14.77 3.86 5.41
CA HIS A 97 -15.19 3.69 6.79
C HIS A 97 -15.76 5.03 7.26
N ALA A 98 -17.04 5.05 7.64
CA ALA A 98 -17.57 6.17 8.41
C ALA A 98 -16.70 6.33 9.68
N ALA A 99 -16.54 7.56 10.18
CA ALA A 99 -15.90 7.78 11.48
C ALA A 99 -16.49 6.79 12.49
N CYS A 100 -15.65 6.02 13.22
CA CYS A 100 -16.18 5.05 14.18
C CYS A 100 -17.07 5.81 15.17
N VAL A 101 -18.37 5.53 15.09
CA VAL A 101 -19.37 6.03 16.05
C VAL A 101 -19.34 5.18 17.33
N CYS A 102 -18.58 4.09 17.31
CA CYS A 102 -18.58 3.03 18.30
C CYS A 102 -17.92 3.38 19.63
N LYS A 103 -16.90 4.26 19.62
CA LYS A 103 -16.06 4.56 20.80
C LYS A 103 -15.79 6.05 21.02
N GLY A 104 -16.34 6.93 20.18
CA GLY A 104 -16.13 8.38 20.28
C GLY A 104 -14.72 8.87 19.90
N TYR A 105 -13.94 8.04 19.22
CA TYR A 105 -12.63 8.37 18.68
C TYR A 105 -12.36 7.62 17.37
N ASP A 106 -11.50 8.17 16.51
CA ASP A 106 -11.34 7.76 15.11
C ASP A 106 -10.58 6.44 14.88
N ASN A 107 -9.99 5.84 15.91
CA ASN A 107 -9.05 4.71 15.81
C ASN A 107 -9.50 3.41 16.51
N CYS A 108 -10.79 3.09 16.48
CA CYS A 108 -11.26 1.80 16.98
C CYS A 108 -10.70 0.64 16.13
N GLU A 109 -10.01 -0.31 16.78
CA GLU A 109 -9.43 -1.49 16.12
C GLU A 109 -10.48 -2.37 15.44
N ASP A 110 -11.69 -2.47 16.01
CA ASP A 110 -12.80 -3.23 15.42
C ASP A 110 -13.31 -2.61 14.11
N CYS A 111 -13.33 -1.27 14.01
CA CYS A 111 -13.81 -0.55 12.84
C CYS A 111 -12.71 -0.14 11.86
N CYS A 112 -11.46 -0.19 12.30
CA CYS A 112 -10.29 0.21 11.56
C CYS A 112 -9.14 -0.73 11.93
N PRO A 113 -9.13 -1.98 11.42
CA PRO A 113 -8.10 -2.97 11.74
C PRO A 113 -6.67 -2.48 11.44
N GLU A 114 -6.51 -1.60 10.46
CA GLU A 114 -5.23 -0.95 10.17
C GLU A 114 -4.77 0.07 11.23
N SER A 115 -5.57 0.34 12.26
CA SER A 115 -5.15 1.07 13.48
C SER A 115 -4.40 0.17 14.48
N MET A 116 -4.39 -1.14 14.26
CA MET A 116 -3.72 -2.07 15.17
C MET A 116 -2.20 -1.77 15.22
N PRO A 117 -1.53 -1.99 16.38
CA PRO A 117 -0.10 -1.68 16.56
C PRO A 117 0.86 -2.43 15.62
N ILE A 118 0.39 -3.47 14.94
CA ILE A 118 1.17 -4.24 13.95
C ILE A 118 1.38 -3.46 12.64
N PHE A 119 0.56 -2.44 12.38
CA PHE A 119 0.66 -1.60 11.20
C PHE A 119 1.52 -0.37 11.49
N GLU A 120 2.36 -0.02 10.52
CA GLU A 120 3.09 1.24 10.49
C GLU A 120 2.60 2.11 9.31
N GLY A 121 2.78 3.43 9.44
CA GLY A 121 2.47 4.39 8.40
C GLY A 121 3.57 4.48 7.33
N ALA A 122 3.19 4.55 6.06
CA ALA A 122 4.09 4.78 4.94
C ALA A 122 3.73 6.07 4.18
N THR A 123 4.73 6.69 3.55
CA THR A 123 4.55 7.89 2.74
C THR A 123 5.44 7.90 1.51
N TYR A 124 5.06 8.73 0.53
CA TYR A 124 5.87 9.00 -0.64
C TYR A 124 5.74 10.45 -1.10
N ASN A 125 6.89 11.11 -1.28
CA ASN A 125 6.98 12.43 -1.90
C ASN A 125 8.13 12.42 -2.92
N PRO A 126 7.86 12.57 -4.23
CA PRO A 126 8.88 12.46 -5.27
C PRO A 126 9.99 13.51 -5.15
N TYR A 127 9.69 14.67 -4.55
CA TYR A 127 10.65 15.74 -4.33
C TYR A 127 11.62 15.46 -3.17
N LYS A 128 11.28 14.52 -2.28
CA LYS A 128 12.07 14.19 -1.08
C LYS A 128 12.72 12.82 -1.16
N TYR A 129 12.03 11.84 -1.74
CA TYR A 129 12.42 10.43 -1.66
C TYR A 129 12.47 9.77 -3.03
N LYS A 130 13.37 8.79 -3.17
CA LYS A 130 13.47 7.90 -4.34
C LYS A 130 12.52 6.69 -4.24
N THR A 131 12.13 6.32 -3.02
CA THR A 131 11.28 5.18 -2.70
C THR A 131 10.14 5.62 -1.79
N PHE A 132 9.17 4.73 -1.56
CA PHE A 132 8.33 4.85 -0.38
C PHE A 132 9.19 4.75 0.88
N VAL A 133 8.77 5.42 1.95
CA VAL A 133 9.47 5.43 3.23
C VAL A 133 8.49 5.27 4.39
N ASN A 134 8.96 4.70 5.49
CA ASN A 134 8.23 4.70 6.76
C ASN A 134 8.02 6.16 7.19
N ASP A 135 6.82 6.51 7.65
CA ASP A 135 6.49 7.91 7.92
C ASP A 135 7.13 8.46 9.20
N VAL A 136 7.63 7.62 10.11
CA VAL A 136 8.34 8.08 11.31
C VAL A 136 9.85 8.00 11.11
N SER A 137 10.37 6.78 10.91
CA SER A 137 11.81 6.51 10.78
C SER A 137 12.41 6.96 9.45
N LYS A 138 11.58 7.26 8.44
CA LYS A 138 11.99 7.62 7.08
C LYS A 138 12.86 6.56 6.38
N SER A 139 12.88 5.34 6.91
CA SER A 139 13.56 4.20 6.31
C SER A 139 12.85 3.76 5.01
N PRO A 140 13.59 3.30 3.98
CA PRO A 140 12.99 2.88 2.72
C PRO A 140 12.13 1.62 2.88
N ILE A 141 10.99 1.59 2.18
CA ILE A 141 10.07 0.45 2.13
C ILE A 141 10.04 -0.08 0.70
N HIS A 142 10.17 -1.40 0.57
CA HIS A 142 10.14 -2.08 -0.73
C HIS A 142 9.04 -3.13 -0.83
N LYS A 143 8.74 -3.81 0.27
CA LYS A 143 7.77 -4.91 0.34
C LYS A 143 7.05 -4.90 1.68
N SER A 144 5.92 -5.59 1.71
CA SER A 144 5.18 -5.92 2.93
C SER A 144 4.26 -7.10 2.64
N GLU A 145 4.07 -7.97 3.63
CA GLU A 145 3.10 -9.05 3.55
C GLU A 145 1.66 -8.53 3.41
N HIS A 146 1.37 -7.38 4.03
CA HIS A 146 0.03 -6.84 4.11
C HIS A 146 0.05 -5.31 4.08
N VAL A 147 -0.67 -4.73 3.12
CA VAL A 147 -0.81 -3.28 2.93
C VAL A 147 -2.28 -2.89 2.83
N VAL A 148 -2.67 -1.85 3.56
CA VAL A 148 -3.96 -1.17 3.41
C VAL A 148 -3.71 0.25 2.90
N VAL A 149 -4.40 0.62 1.82
CA VAL A 149 -4.33 1.96 1.23
C VAL A 149 -5.70 2.60 1.35
N ARG A 150 -5.72 3.85 1.81
CA ARG A 150 -6.90 4.71 1.87
C ARG A 150 -6.72 5.90 0.94
N ASP A 151 -7.82 6.49 0.51
CA ASP A 151 -7.78 7.80 -0.13
C ASP A 151 -7.65 8.93 0.93
N ARG A 152 -7.71 10.20 0.50
CA ARG A 152 -7.57 11.35 1.41
C ARG A 152 -8.83 11.71 2.18
N THR A 153 -9.92 10.98 1.94
CA THR A 153 -11.24 11.28 2.49
C THR A 153 -11.60 10.36 3.64
N ALA A 154 -10.74 9.38 3.93
CA ALA A 154 -10.81 8.63 5.17
C ALA A 154 -10.58 9.56 6.37
N ILE A 155 -11.53 9.55 7.29
CA ILE A 155 -11.42 10.24 8.59
C ILE A 155 -10.44 9.43 9.46
N GLY A 156 -9.43 10.07 10.07
CA GLY A 156 -8.46 9.41 10.94
C GLY A 156 -7.02 9.86 10.73
N TYR A 157 -6.05 8.96 11.00
CA TYR A 157 -4.62 9.22 11.03
C TYR A 157 -4.08 10.02 9.82
N MET A 158 -2.99 10.77 10.04
CA MET A 158 -2.33 11.61 9.02
C MET A 158 -1.80 10.84 7.79
N PHE A 159 -1.76 9.51 7.83
CA PHE A 159 -1.22 8.66 6.79
C PHE A 159 -2.31 7.78 6.16
N ASN A 160 -2.18 7.59 4.85
CA ASN A 160 -3.15 6.89 4.02
C ASN A 160 -2.64 5.54 3.51
N ILE A 161 -1.45 5.13 3.96
CA ILE A 161 -0.83 3.86 3.59
C ILE A 161 -0.36 3.22 4.89
N PHE A 162 -0.91 2.05 5.18
CA PHE A 162 -0.62 1.24 6.35
C PHE A 162 0.01 -0.05 5.85
N TYR A 163 1.09 -0.49 6.48
CA TYR A 163 1.76 -1.74 6.11
C TYR A 163 2.29 -2.46 7.33
N ILE A 164 2.38 -3.79 7.23
CA ILE A 164 3.09 -4.59 8.24
C ILE A 164 4.58 -4.61 7.87
N PRO A 165 5.49 -4.12 8.72
CA PRO A 165 6.92 -4.11 8.43
C PRO A 165 7.47 -5.54 8.36
N GLU A 166 8.42 -5.79 7.45
CA GLU A 166 9.12 -7.07 7.42
C GLU A 166 9.88 -7.28 8.74
N PRO A 167 9.88 -8.50 9.31
CA PRO A 167 10.65 -8.77 10.51
C PRO A 167 12.12 -8.46 10.25
N LYS A 168 12.73 -7.66 11.14
CA LYS A 168 14.16 -7.34 11.02
C LYS A 168 14.95 -8.66 11.03
N PRO A 169 15.86 -8.88 10.06
CA PRO A 169 16.68 -10.08 10.07
C PRO A 169 17.42 -10.16 11.41
N LYS A 170 17.41 -11.34 12.04
CA LYS A 170 18.15 -11.54 13.29
C LYS A 170 19.62 -11.17 13.04
N PRO A 171 20.27 -10.43 13.95
CA PRO A 171 21.70 -10.13 13.82
C PRO A 171 22.46 -11.45 13.59
N TRP A 172 23.31 -11.49 12.56
CA TRP A 172 24.15 -12.66 12.31
C TRP A 172 25.24 -12.71 13.39
N PHE A 173 25.02 -13.53 14.42
CA PHE A 173 26.05 -13.86 15.39
C PHE A 173 26.94 -14.95 14.80
N GLY A 174 28.02 -14.53 14.13
CA GLY A 174 29.00 -15.42 13.51
C GLY A 174 29.48 -16.54 14.44
N GLY A 175 29.62 -17.74 13.89
CA GLY A 175 30.01 -18.95 14.61
C GLY A 175 31.26 -18.76 15.47
N ARG A 176 31.21 -19.28 16.70
CA ARG A 176 32.34 -19.29 17.65
C ARG A 176 33.59 -19.87 16.98
N LYS A 177 34.67 -19.08 16.88
CA LYS A 177 36.01 -19.63 16.70
C LYS A 177 36.30 -20.54 17.91
N ARG A 178 36.54 -21.83 17.67
CA ARG A 178 37.07 -22.76 18.69
C ARG A 178 38.40 -22.19 19.21
N ALA A 179 38.45 -21.79 20.47
CA ALA A 179 39.70 -21.44 21.14
C ALA A 179 40.56 -22.71 21.24
N LYS A 180 41.81 -22.62 20.78
CA LYS A 180 42.81 -23.68 20.88
C LYS A 180 43.29 -23.71 22.33
N LEU A 181 42.99 -24.79 23.04
CA LEU A 181 43.51 -25.03 24.40
C LEU A 181 45.03 -25.21 24.28
N LEU A 182 45.81 -24.32 24.88
CA LEU A 182 47.22 -24.54 25.14
C LEU A 182 47.32 -25.39 26.41
N GLU A 183 47.71 -26.65 26.24
CA GLU A 183 48.14 -27.50 27.36
C GLU A 183 49.48 -26.97 27.87
N LEU A 184 49.52 -26.56 29.13
CA LEU A 184 50.74 -26.35 29.90
C LEU A 184 51.13 -27.69 30.52
N THR A 185 52.20 -28.28 30.00
CA THR A 185 53.07 -29.23 30.72
C THR A 185 54.40 -28.55 30.98
#